data_AF-A0A968BYQ4-F1
#
_entry.id   AF-A0A968BYQ4-F1
#
_cell.length_a   1.000
_cell.length_b   1.000
_cell.length_c   1.000
_cell.angle_alpha   90.00
_cell.angle_beta   90.00
_cell.angle_gamma   90.00
#
_symmetry.space_group_name_H-M   'P 1'
#
loop_
_entity.id
_entity.type
_entity.pdbx_description
1 polymer ?
#
loop_
_entity_poly.entity_id
_entity_poly.type
_entity_poly.pdbx_seq_one_letter_code
_entity_poly.pdbx_strand_id
1 'polypeptide(L)' 'KGPECVNDLDGMFAFALFDEDNFMLARDPIGIKPLYYGYVDGHMYFSSELGAMSLAKVDEVHEFPSGHYFTPTDGFVQ' A
#
# COMPACT_ATOMS: atom_id res chain seq x y z
N LYS A 1 3.04 19.06 -3.50
CA LYS A 1 3.72 17.75 -3.51
C LYS A 1 2.60 16.73 -3.37
N GLY A 2 2.30 15.99 -4.43
CA GLY A 2 1.28 14.94 -4.41
C GLY A 2 1.83 13.69 -3.72
N PRO A 3 1.76 12.50 -4.34
CA PRO A 3 2.33 11.27 -3.78
C PRO A 3 3.80 11.38 -3.34
N GLU A 4 4.61 12.19 -4.03
CA GLU A 4 6.01 12.46 -3.67
C GLU A 4 6.23 13.05 -2.27
N CYS A 5 5.18 13.50 -1.57
CA CYS A 5 5.30 14.01 -0.21
C CYS A 5 5.85 12.97 0.78
N VAL A 6 5.76 11.67 0.46
CA VAL A 6 6.33 10.59 1.28
C VAL A 6 7.83 10.72 1.49
N ASN A 7 8.54 11.36 0.56
CA ASN A 7 9.98 11.61 0.66
C ASN A 7 10.35 12.63 1.75
N ASP A 8 9.39 13.44 2.19
CA ASP A 8 9.57 14.39 3.29
C ASP A 8 9.22 13.77 4.67
N LEU A 9 8.65 12.56 4.70
CA LEU A 9 8.24 11.89 5.94
C LEU A 9 9.42 11.13 6.56
N ASP A 10 9.73 11.46 7.81
CA ASP A 10 10.70 10.71 8.63
C ASP A 10 9.96 9.93 9.72
N GLY A 11 9.96 8.61 9.61
CA GLY A 11 9.39 7.73 10.62
C GLY A 11 8.83 6.42 10.07
N MET A 12 8.11 5.71 10.95
CA MET A 12 7.47 4.43 10.66
C MET A 12 6.01 4.67 10.26
N PHE A 13 5.63 4.26 9.06
CA PHE A 13 4.29 4.47 8.52
C PHE A 13 3.92 3.40 7.51
N ALA A 14 2.63 3.08 7.49
CA ALA A 14 1.96 2.43 6.38
C ALA A 14 0.56 3.06 6.33
N PHE A 15 0.20 3.71 5.23
CA PHE A 15 -1.07 4.43 5.15
C PHE A 15 -1.70 4.32 3.77
N ALA A 16 -3.00 4.59 3.73
CA ALA A 16 -3.80 4.73 2.53
C ALA A 16 -4.47 6.11 2.51
N LEU A 17 -4.44 6.77 1.36
CA LEU A 17 -5.23 7.98 1.08
C LEU A 17 -6.22 7.62 -0.03
N PHE A 18 -7.45 8.12 0.09
CA PHE A 18 -8.51 7.90 -0.88
C PHE A 18 -9.21 9.22 -1.13
N ASP A 19 -9.39 9.57 -2.41
CA ASP A 19 -10.05 10.79 -2.86
C ASP A 19 -10.85 10.51 -4.13
N GLU A 20 -12.18 10.54 -4.00
CA GLU A 20 -13.15 10.21 -5.06
C GLU A 20 -12.89 8.84 -5.72
N ASP A 21 -12.30 8.83 -6.92
CA ASP A 21 -11.98 7.62 -7.70
C ASP A 21 -10.48 7.28 -7.66
N ASN A 22 -9.68 8.02 -6.89
CA ASN A 22 -8.25 7.85 -6.76
C ASN A 22 -7.85 7.39 -5.37
N PHE A 23 -6.71 6.70 -5.30
CA PHE A 23 -6.11 6.33 -4.03
C PHE A 23 -4.59 6.28 -4.11
N MET A 24 -3.97 6.26 -2.94
CA MET A 24 -2.55 6.10 -2.78
C MET A 24 -2.28 5.20 -1.58
N LEU A 25 -1.31 4.29 -1.72
CA LEU A 25 -0.76 3.52 -0.61
C LEU A 25 0.72 3.89 -0.43
N ALA A 26 1.23 3.91 0.79
CA ALA A 26 2.65 4.14 1.03
C ALA A 26 3.15 3.36 2.24
N ARG A 27 4.41 2.91 2.18
CA ARG A 27 5.10 2.19 3.25
C ARG A 27 6.44 2.84 3.55
N ASP A 28 6.80 2.85 4.83
CA ASP A 28 8.05 3.45 5.29
C ASP A 28 9.30 2.87 4.64
N PRO A 29 10.40 3.65 4.54
CA PRO A 29 11.63 3.27 3.84
C PRO A 29 12.23 1.93 4.25
N ILE A 30 12.12 1.59 5.55
CA ILE A 30 12.72 0.38 6.12
C ILE A 30 11.73 -0.80 6.06
N GLY A 31 10.43 -0.53 5.96
CA GLY A 31 9.37 -1.52 6.00
C GLY A 31 9.04 -1.99 7.43
N ILE A 32 9.23 -1.14 8.44
CA ILE A 32 8.94 -1.49 9.84
C ILE A 32 7.44 -1.73 10.05
N LYS A 33 6.58 -0.91 9.43
CA LYS A 33 5.14 -1.15 9.46
C LYS A 33 4.74 -2.16 8.39
N PRO A 34 4.01 -3.23 8.74
CA PRO A 34 3.55 -4.20 7.76
C PRO A 34 2.48 -3.56 6.87
N LEU A 35 2.56 -3.87 5.58
CA LEU A 35 1.54 -3.57 4.59
C LEU A 35 1.58 -4.67 3.54
N TYR A 36 0.42 -5.24 3.24
CA TYR A 36 0.24 -6.32 2.28
C TYR A 36 -0.79 -5.90 1.25
N TYR A 37 -0.68 -6.47 0.04
CA TYR A 37 -1.65 -6.28 -1.02
C TYR A 37 -1.87 -7.56 -1.81
N GLY A 38 -2.96 -7.61 -2.55
CA GLY A 38 -3.27 -8.68 -3.49
C GLY A 38 -4.45 -8.28 -4.37
N TYR A 39 -4.82 -9.13 -5.31
CA TYR A 39 -5.92 -8.84 -6.25
C TYR A 39 -6.96 -9.95 -6.24
N VAL A 40 -8.24 -9.55 -6.23
CA VAL A 40 -9.38 -10.47 -6.39
C VAL A 40 -10.32 -9.84 -7.41
N ASP A 41 -10.64 -10.57 -8.48
CA ASP A 41 -11.53 -10.10 -9.57
C ASP A 41 -11.15 -8.71 -10.11
N GLY A 42 -9.85 -8.43 -10.25
CA GLY A 42 -9.33 -7.15 -10.74
C GLY A 42 -9.34 -6.00 -9.72
N HIS A 43 -9.84 -6.23 -8.49
CA HIS A 43 -9.82 -5.24 -7.42
C HIS A 43 -8.61 -5.44 -6.53
N MET A 44 -7.93 -4.35 -6.19
CA MET A 44 -6.82 -4.38 -5.25
C MET A 44 -7.37 -4.45 -3.82
N TYR A 45 -6.89 -5.42 -3.05
CA TYR A 45 -7.07 -5.53 -1.61
C TYR A 45 -5.76 -5.21 -0.92
N PHE A 46 -5.81 -4.52 0.20
CA PHE A 46 -4.64 -4.22 1.02
C PHE A 46 -4.99 -4.23 2.50
N SER A 47 -4.00 -4.54 3.34
CA SER A 47 -4.13 -4.53 4.80
C SER A 47 -2.76 -4.52 5.46
N SER A 48 -2.67 -4.01 6.69
CA SER A 48 -1.48 -4.17 7.55
C SER A 48 -1.38 -5.55 8.18
N GLU A 49 -2.39 -6.41 8.02
CA GLU A 49 -2.47 -7.73 8.68
C GLU A 49 -2.82 -8.85 7.69
N LEU A 50 -2.01 -9.92 7.69
CA LEU A 50 -2.25 -11.10 6.84
C LEU A 50 -3.59 -11.78 7.14
N GLY A 51 -4.03 -11.81 8.40
CA GLY A 51 -5.31 -12.42 8.78
C GLY A 51 -6.51 -11.75 8.12
N ALA A 52 -6.46 -10.42 7.96
CA ALA A 52 -7.51 -9.68 7.25
C ALA A 52 -7.54 -10.04 5.75
N MET A 53 -6.38 -10.26 5.14
CA MET A 53 -6.29 -10.72 3.74
C MET A 53 -6.93 -12.10 3.57
N SER A 54 -6.66 -13.03 4.49
CA SER A 54 -7.29 -14.36 4.50
C SER A 54 -8.81 -14.29 4.69
N LEU A 55 -9.30 -13.43 5.59
CA LEU A 55 -10.74 -13.22 5.80
C LEU A 55 -11.42 -12.62 4.56
N ALA A 56 -10.72 -11.76 3.83
CA ALA A 56 -11.16 -11.20 2.56
C ALA A 56 -11.04 -12.18 1.37
N LYS A 57 -10.58 -13.42 1.62
CA LYS A 57 -10.37 -14.47 0.61
C LYS A 57 -9.43 -14.04 -0.52
N VAL A 58 -8.36 -13.32 -0.16
CA VAL A 58 -7.28 -13.00 -1.08
C VAL A 58 -6.33 -14.21 -1.10
N ASP A 59 -6.33 -14.96 -2.21
CA ASP A 59 -5.55 -16.19 -2.35
C ASP A 59 -4.04 -15.95 -2.49
N GLU A 60 -3.66 -14.91 -3.25
CA GLU A 60 -2.27 -14.52 -3.46
C GLU A 60 -2.02 -13.16 -2.81
N VAL A 61 -1.19 -13.17 -1.75
CA VAL A 61 -0.87 -11.99 -0.95
C VAL A 61 0.62 -11.69 -1.08
N HIS A 62 0.93 -10.45 -1.41
CA HIS A 62 2.29 -9.93 -1.51
C HIS A 62 2.56 -8.89 -0.42
N GLU A 63 3.80 -8.82 0.01
CA GLU A 63 4.27 -7.73 0.85
C GLU A 63 4.40 -6.45 0.00
N PHE A 64 3.87 -5.33 0.50
CA PHE A 64 4.02 -4.03 -0.14
C PHE A 64 5.49 -3.58 0.01
N PRO A 65 6.21 -3.25 -1.06
CA PRO A 65 7.65 -2.99 -0.99
C PRO A 65 7.98 -1.79 -0.08
N SER A 66 9.06 -1.91 0.70
CA SER A 66 9.50 -0.86 1.62
C SER A 66 9.97 0.38 0.88
N GLY A 67 9.65 1.56 1.41
CA GLY A 67 10.00 2.84 0.80
C GLY A 67 9.36 3.10 -0.54
N HIS A 68 8.25 2.42 -0.83
CA HIS A 68 7.47 2.69 -2.03
C HIS A 68 6.16 3.36 -1.68
N TYR A 69 5.60 4.04 -2.67
CA TYR A 69 4.19 4.34 -2.75
C TYR A 69 3.58 3.73 -4.01
N PHE A 70 2.26 3.60 -4.01
CA PHE A 70 1.48 3.12 -5.15
C PHE A 70 0.37 4.11 -5.46
N THR A 71 0.15 4.41 -6.75
CA THR A 71 -1.06 5.06 -7.25
C THR A 71 -1.65 4.23 -8.41
N PRO A 72 -2.97 4.29 -8.68
CA PRO A 72 -3.56 3.64 -9.86
C PRO A 72 -2.94 4.08 -11.19
N THR A 73 -2.42 5.30 -11.27
CA THR A 73 -1.84 5.87 -12.49
C THR A 73 -0.39 5.47 -12.70
N ASP A 74 0.43 5.51 -11.65
CA ASP A 74 1.89 5.34 -11.75
C ASP A 74 2.35 3.92 -11.36
N GLY A 75 1.48 3.14 -10.73
CA GLY A 75 1.87 1.86 -10.13
C GLY A 75 2.79 2.09 -8.93
N PHE A 76 3.73 1.17 -8.71
CA PHE A 76 4.72 1.27 -7.63
C PHE A 76 5.86 2.22 -8.01
N VAL A 77 6.13 3.18 -7.12
CA VAL A 77 7.23 4.14 -7.23
C VAL A 77 8.02 4.14 -5.92
N GLN A 78 9.35 4.16 -6.03
CA GLN A 78 10.27 4.27 -4.89
C GLN A 78 10.56 5.74 -4.56
#